data_AF-A0A353BWN0-F1
#
_entry.id   AF-A0A353BWN0-F1
#
_cell.length_a   1.000
_cell.length_b   1.000
_cell.length_c   1.000
_cell.angle_alpha   90.00
_cell.angle_beta   90.00
_cell.angle_gamma   90.00
#
_symmetry.space_group_name_H-M   'P 1'
#
loop_
_entity.id
_entity.type
_entity.pdbx_description
1 polymer ?
#
loop_
_entity_poly.entity_id
_entity_poly.type
_entity_poly.pdbx_seq_one_letter_code
_entity_poly.pdbx_strand_id
1 'polypeptide(L)'
;MYTSISRQVEDTVSKLRKIKPELIPLFQQCYSNTLDTTVEQLEDHTTFVITGDIPAMWLRDSSAQVRPYINLATRDADLAVMVRGLIMRQVKYILLDPYANAFNKESNGHGHQQDRTKM
;
A
#
# COMPACT_ATOMS: atom_id res chain seq x y z
N MET A 1 -3.71 -6.88 -12.46
CA MET A 1 -2.67 -5.82 -12.54
C MET A 1 -3.31 -4.61 -13.20
N TYR A 2 -3.26 -3.44 -12.55
CA TYR A 2 -3.92 -2.21 -13.01
C TYR A 2 -3.32 -1.73 -14.34
N THR A 3 -4.16 -1.40 -15.32
CA THR A 3 -3.69 -1.04 -16.66
C THR A 3 -2.88 0.26 -16.64
N SER A 4 -3.24 1.22 -15.79
CA SER A 4 -2.48 2.46 -15.66
C SER A 4 -1.08 2.23 -15.10
N ILE A 5 -0.89 1.21 -14.27
CA ILE A 5 0.41 0.88 -13.66
C ILE A 5 1.34 0.29 -14.71
N SER A 6 0.87 -0.67 -15.50
CA SER A 6 1.67 -1.26 -16.60
C SER A 6 2.12 -0.18 -17.58
N ARG A 7 1.22 0.73 -17.98
CA ARG A 7 1.56 1.86 -18.85
C ARG A 7 2.58 2.80 -18.23
N GLN A 8 2.43 3.17 -16.95
CA GLN A 8 3.39 4.02 -16.25
C GLN A 8 4.78 3.37 -16.19
N VAL A 9 4.82 2.05 -15.98
CA VAL A 9 6.08 1.29 -15.97
C VAL A 9 6.73 1.34 -17.35
N GLU A 10 6.00 1.03 -18.42
CA GLU A 10 6.51 1.09 -19.80
C GLU A 10 7.02 2.48 -20.18
N ASP A 11 6.26 3.53 -19.86
CA ASP A 11 6.63 4.92 -20.12
C ASP A 11 7.91 5.32 -19.39
N THR A 12 8.04 4.91 -18.12
CA THR A 12 9.22 5.22 -17.30
C THR A 12 10.44 4.43 -17.78
N VAL A 13 10.27 3.16 -18.14
CA VAL A 13 11.34 2.34 -18.72
C VAL A 13 11.83 2.92 -20.04
N SER A 14 10.92 3.38 -20.92
CA SER A 14 11.28 4.04 -22.17
C SER A 14 12.13 5.30 -21.96
N LYS A 15 11.82 6.09 -20.92
CA LYS A 15 12.63 7.25 -20.53
C LYS A 15 13.99 6.84 -19.96
N LEU A 16 14.01 5.87 -19.04
CA LEU A 16 15.25 5.38 -18.42
C LEU A 16 16.22 4.77 -19.44
N ARG A 17 15.73 4.07 -20.47
CA ARG A 17 16.57 3.56 -21.58
C ARG A 17 17.41 4.63 -22.27
N LYS A 18 16.97 5.90 -22.26
CA LYS A 18 17.67 7.00 -22.92
C LYS A 18 18.68 7.71 -22.00
N ILE A 19 18.50 7.63 -20.68
CA ILE A 19 19.27 8.43 -19.72
C ILE A 19 20.12 7.58 -18.77
N LYS A 20 19.58 6.44 -18.28
CA LYS A 20 20.21 5.62 -17.25
C LYS A 20 19.65 4.18 -17.26
N PRO A 21 19.98 3.38 -18.29
CA PRO A 21 19.38 2.05 -18.50
C PRO A 21 19.58 1.08 -17.34
N GLU A 22 20.67 1.21 -16.59
CA GLU A 22 21.01 0.35 -15.45
C GLU A 22 20.00 0.46 -14.29
N LEU A 23 19.20 1.54 -14.23
CA LEU A 23 18.15 1.70 -13.22
C LEU A 23 16.84 0.98 -13.56
N ILE A 24 16.70 0.46 -14.79
CA ILE A 24 15.45 -0.17 -15.24
C ILE A 24 15.03 -1.35 -14.34
N PRO A 25 15.93 -2.31 -14.00
CA PRO A 25 15.54 -3.44 -13.16
C PRO A 25 15.09 -2.99 -11.78
N LEU A 26 15.82 -2.04 -11.17
CA LEU A 26 15.48 -1.47 -9.87
C LEU A 26 14.11 -0.80 -9.87
N PHE A 27 13.85 0.05 -10.88
CA PHE A 27 12.58 0.74 -10.98
C PHE A 27 11.41 -0.24 -11.18
N GLN A 28 11.53 -1.19 -12.11
CA GLN A 28 10.46 -2.16 -12.37
C GLN A 28 10.13 -2.99 -11.13
N GLN A 29 11.16 -3.46 -10.42
CA GLN A 29 10.98 -4.24 -9.21
C GLN A 29 10.36 -3.40 -8.09
N CYS A 30 10.94 -2.24 -7.76
CA CYS A 30 10.48 -1.45 -6.61
C CYS A 30 9.12 -0.78 -6.86
N TYR A 31 8.86 -0.30 -8.07
CA TYR A 31 7.62 0.44 -8.36
C TYR A 31 6.38 -0.46 -8.31
N SER A 32 6.49 -1.73 -8.73
CA SER A 32 5.36 -2.67 -8.70
C SER A 32 5.26 -3.44 -7.38
N ASN A 33 6.36 -3.58 -6.63
CA ASN A 33 6.43 -4.44 -5.44
C ASN A 33 5.34 -4.18 -4.40
N THR A 34 5.01 -2.92 -4.09
CA THR A 34 3.92 -2.61 -3.17
C THR A 34 2.62 -3.28 -3.60
N LEU A 35 2.22 -3.12 -4.87
CA LEU A 35 0.96 -3.65 -5.38
C LEU A 35 0.98 -5.18 -5.45
N ASP A 36 2.14 -5.77 -5.75
CA ASP A 36 2.27 -7.21 -5.96
C ASP A 36 2.37 -8.00 -4.64
N THR A 37 3.00 -7.43 -3.61
CA THR A 37 3.35 -8.19 -2.39
C THR A 37 2.74 -7.68 -1.11
N THR A 38 2.14 -6.48 -1.12
CA THR A 38 1.67 -5.86 0.14
C THR A 38 0.19 -5.54 0.19
N VAL A 39 -0.49 -5.48 -0.95
CA VAL A 39 -1.89 -5.04 -1.05
C VAL A 39 -2.84 -6.25 -1.06
N GLU A 40 -3.82 -6.23 -0.16
CA GLU A 40 -4.90 -7.20 -0.11
C GLU A 40 -6.26 -6.47 -0.08
N GLN A 41 -7.16 -6.78 -1.03
CA GLN A 41 -8.55 -6.35 -0.96
C GLN A 41 -9.35 -7.35 -0.13
N LEU A 42 -10.09 -6.86 0.86
CA LEU A 42 -10.82 -7.67 1.81
C LEU A 42 -12.30 -7.80 1.42
N GLU A 43 -12.98 -8.79 2.01
CA GLU A 43 -14.40 -9.07 1.77
C GLU A 43 -15.31 -7.87 2.08
N ASP A 44 -14.92 -7.01 3.01
CA ASP A 44 -15.66 -5.79 3.37
C ASP A 44 -15.40 -4.60 2.42
N HIS A 45 -14.81 -4.87 1.25
CA HIS A 45 -14.46 -3.91 0.20
C HIS A 45 -13.44 -2.85 0.64
N THR A 46 -12.73 -3.06 1.75
CA THR A 46 -11.60 -2.23 2.13
C THR A 46 -10.28 -2.86 1.70
N THR A 47 -9.18 -2.11 1.83
CA THR A 47 -7.85 -2.57 1.42
C THR A 47 -6.91 -2.56 2.62
N PHE A 48 -6.26 -3.69 2.85
CA PHE A 48 -5.22 -3.85 3.85
C PHE A 48 -3.86 -3.84 3.16
N VAL A 49 -2.91 -3.11 3.75
CA VAL A 49 -1.56 -2.96 3.19
C VAL A 49 -0.53 -3.31 4.27
N ILE A 50 0.13 -4.45 4.12
CA ILE A 50 1.23 -4.81 5.04
C ILE A 50 2.47 -3.97 4.74
N THR A 51 3.34 -3.82 5.74
CA THR A 51 4.58 -3.04 5.56
C THR A 51 5.63 -3.78 4.72
N GLY A 52 5.52 -5.11 4.63
CA GLY A 52 6.48 -5.98 3.96
C GLY A 52 6.48 -7.35 4.62
N ASP A 53 7.55 -7.66 5.34
CA ASP A 53 7.74 -8.91 6.09
C ASP A 53 6.97 -8.96 7.43
N ILE A 54 6.48 -7.83 7.92
CA ILE A 54 5.66 -7.75 9.13
C ILE A 54 4.17 -7.90 8.76
N PRO A 55 3.43 -8.86 9.35
CA PRO A 55 2.03 -9.14 9.01
C PRO A 55 1.05 -8.16 9.68
N ALA A 56 1.38 -6.87 9.63
CA ALA A 56 0.56 -5.78 10.17
C ALA A 56 0.70 -4.53 9.29
N MET A 57 -0.27 -3.63 9.43
CA MET A 57 -0.38 -2.41 8.63
C MET A 57 -0.04 -1.21 9.49
N TRP A 58 0.99 -0.47 9.09
CA TRP A 58 1.29 0.84 9.67
C TRP A 58 0.52 1.92 8.92
N LEU A 59 -0.13 2.84 9.62
CA LEU A 59 -0.87 3.94 8.99
C LEU A 59 0.05 4.83 8.14
N ARG A 60 1.27 5.08 8.64
CA ARG A 60 2.31 5.84 7.94
C ARG A 60 2.75 5.14 6.65
N ASP A 61 3.18 3.90 6.78
CA ASP A 61 3.80 3.14 5.70
C ASP A 61 2.78 2.86 4.58
N SER A 62 1.58 2.40 4.93
CA SER A 62 0.50 2.17 3.96
C SER A 62 0.15 3.41 3.14
N SER A 63 0.14 4.60 3.76
CA SER A 63 -0.07 5.87 3.05
C SER A 63 1.07 6.20 2.10
N ALA A 64 2.32 6.02 2.53
CA ALA A 64 3.49 6.31 1.72
C ALA A 64 3.64 5.33 0.54
N GLN A 65 3.38 4.04 0.79
CA GLN A 65 3.42 2.96 -0.19
C GLN A 65 2.49 3.21 -1.37
N VAL A 66 1.25 3.68 -1.13
CA VAL A 66 0.29 3.92 -2.23
C VAL A 66 0.40 5.29 -2.89
N ARG A 67 1.09 6.24 -2.25
CA ARG A 67 1.18 7.64 -2.72
C ARG A 67 1.58 7.78 -4.19
N PRO A 68 2.57 7.02 -4.74
CA PRO A 68 2.95 7.13 -6.14
C PRO A 68 1.82 6.81 -7.13
N TYR A 69 0.82 6.04 -6.70
CA TYR A 69 -0.27 5.55 -7.55
C TYR A 69 -1.51 6.45 -7.56
N ILE A 70 -1.63 7.38 -6.60
CA ILE A 70 -2.83 8.22 -6.42
C ILE A 70 -3.17 9.01 -7.69
N ASN A 71 -2.16 9.57 -8.37
CA ASN A 71 -2.39 10.33 -9.60
C ASN A 71 -2.95 9.46 -10.73
N LEU A 72 -2.58 8.17 -10.76
CA LEU A 72 -3.03 7.22 -11.78
C LEU A 72 -4.46 6.73 -11.52
N ALA A 73 -4.89 6.71 -10.26
CA ALA A 73 -6.25 6.33 -9.86
C ALA A 73 -7.33 7.20 -10.52
N THR A 74 -7.00 8.44 -10.92
CA THR A 74 -7.93 9.31 -11.66
C THR A 74 -8.33 8.77 -13.04
N ARG A 75 -7.61 7.76 -13.55
CA ARG A 75 -7.79 7.18 -14.90
C ARG A 75 -7.90 5.65 -14.88
N ASP A 76 -7.95 5.04 -13.70
CA ASP A 76 -8.01 3.59 -13.50
C ASP A 76 -8.96 3.29 -12.33
N ALA A 77 -10.15 2.79 -12.67
CA ALA A 77 -11.24 2.61 -11.72
C ALA A 77 -10.90 1.57 -10.65
N ASP A 78 -10.22 0.48 -11.02
CA ASP A 78 -9.82 -0.56 -10.09
C ASP A 78 -8.79 -0.03 -9.09
N LEU A 79 -7.84 0.79 -9.58
CA LEU A 79 -6.86 1.44 -8.71
C LEU A 79 -7.53 2.46 -7.77
N ALA A 80 -8.53 3.19 -8.25
CA ALA A 80 -9.33 4.09 -7.42
C ALA A 80 -10.10 3.35 -6.33
N VAL A 81 -10.67 2.17 -6.65
CA VAL A 81 -11.32 1.31 -5.67
C VAL A 81 -10.34 0.85 -4.60
N MET A 82 -9.12 0.44 -4.98
CA MET A 82 -8.07 0.05 -4.02
C MET A 82 -7.69 1.22 -3.09
N VAL A 83 -7.40 2.40 -3.65
CA VAL A 83 -7.02 3.57 -2.85
C VAL A 83 -8.15 4.00 -1.92
N ARG A 84 -9.40 3.99 -2.39
CA ARG A 84 -10.59 4.27 -1.57
C ARG A 84 -10.72 3.25 -0.44
N GLY A 85 -10.57 1.97 -0.75
CA GLY A 85 -10.62 0.88 0.22
C GLY A 85 -9.56 1.04 1.32
N LEU A 86 -8.36 1.49 0.97
CA LEU A 86 -7.29 1.77 1.92
C LEU A 86 -7.65 2.93 2.86
N ILE A 87 -8.12 4.05 2.32
CA ILE A 87 -8.55 5.20 3.13
C ILE A 87 -9.63 4.79 4.12
N MET A 88 -10.63 4.02 3.67
CA MET A 88 -11.69 3.50 4.54
C MET A 88 -11.13 2.62 5.66
N ARG A 89 -10.16 1.74 5.37
CA ARG A 89 -9.52 0.89 6.37
C ARG A 89 -8.71 1.71 7.39
N GLN A 90 -7.94 2.68 6.92
CA GLN A 90 -7.18 3.60 7.79
C GLN A 90 -8.11 4.36 8.74
N VAL A 91 -9.24 4.87 8.26
CA VAL A 91 -10.24 5.55 9.10
C VAL A 91 -10.82 4.59 10.15
N LYS A 92 -11.17 3.35 9.78
CA LYS A 92 -11.62 2.34 10.75
C LYS A 92 -10.60 2.11 11.87
N TYR A 93 -9.32 2.03 11.52
CA TYR A 93 -8.23 1.83 12.48
C TYR A 93 -8.00 3.05 13.38
N ILE A 94 -8.04 4.27 12.83
CA ILE A 94 -7.96 5.51 13.63
C ILE A 94 -9.12 5.60 14.63
N LEU A 95 -10.33 5.21 14.22
CA LEU A 95 -11.50 5.19 15.10
C LEU A 95 -11.43 4.09 16.17
N LEU A 96 -10.68 3.00 15.90
CA LEU A 96 -10.45 1.93 16.86
C LEU A 96 -9.50 2.38 17.97
N ASP A 97 -8.35 2.95 17.59
CA ASP A 97 -7.41 3.56 18.52
C ASP A 97 -6.57 4.64 17.80
N PRO A 98 -6.78 5.93 18.10
CA PRO A 98 -6.05 7.01 17.45
C PRO A 98 -4.59 7.13 17.89
N TYR A 99 -4.18 6.44 18.97
CA TYR A 99 -2.79 6.42 19.44
C TYR A 99 -1.99 5.26 18.83
N ALA A 100 -2.65 4.22 18.33
CA ALA A 100 -1.99 3.08 17.73
C ALA A 100 -1.34 3.45 16.39
N ASN A 101 -0.08 3.02 16.21
CA ASN A 101 0.69 3.24 14.98
C ASN A 101 0.49 2.11 13.95
N ALA A 102 0.07 0.93 14.41
CA ALA A 102 0.04 -0.31 13.66
C ALA A 102 -1.19 -1.16 14.00
N PHE A 103 -1.73 -1.86 13.00
CA PHE A 103 -2.95 -2.63 13.14
C PHE A 103 -2.84 -4.00 12.47
N ASN A 104 -3.39 -5.01 13.12
CA ASN A 104 -3.56 -6.33 12.53
C ASN A 104 -4.75 -6.34 11.56
N LYS A 105 -4.69 -7.24 10.57
CA LYS A 105 -5.81 -7.46 9.63
C LYS A 105 -7.08 -7.92 10.36
N GLU A 106 -6.89 -8.78 11.35
CA GLU A 106 -7.93 -9.43 12.16
C GLU A 106 -7.68 -9.20 13.66
N SER A 107 -8.74 -9.32 14.47
CA SER A 107 -8.65 -9.24 15.94
C SER A 107 -8.13 -10.55 16.54
N ASN A 108 -6.89 -10.90 16.21
CA ASN A 108 -6.24 -12.18 16.60
C ASN A 108 -5.30 -12.05 17.81
N GLY A 109 -5.16 -10.86 18.40
CA GLY A 109 -4.30 -10.63 19.56
C GLY A 109 -2.79 -10.71 19.29
N HIS A 110 -2.34 -10.83 18.03
CA HIS A 110 -0.92 -10.78 17.71
C HIS A 110 -0.31 -9.40 17.96
N GLY A 111 1.00 -9.35 18.20
CA GLY A 111 1.75 -8.13 18.45
C GLY A 111 2.11 -7.91 19.93
N HIS A 112 2.36 -6.67 20.29
CA HIS A 112 2.98 -6.29 21.57
C HIS A 112 1.96 -6.19 22.73
N GLN A 113 1.33 -7.31 23.08
CA GLN A 113 0.31 -7.38 24.14
C GLN A 113 0.84 -7.12 25.57
N GLN A 114 2.16 -7.07 25.74
CA GLN A 114 2.83 -6.90 27.03
C GLN A 114 3.35 -5.46 27.25
N ASP A 115 3.09 -4.56 26.30
CA ASP A 115 3.51 -3.17 26.42
C ASP A 115 2.82 -2.51 27.62
N ARG A 116 3.61 -1.77 28.40
CA ARG A 116 3.13 -1.07 29.58
C ARG A 116 2.50 0.26 29.19
N THR A 117 1.27 0.20 28.71
CA THR A 117 0.49 1.37 28.35
C THR A 117 -0.56 1.65 29.43
N LYS A 118 -0.61 2.89 29.92
CA LYS A 118 -1.77 3.34 30.71
C LYS A 118 -2.85 3.73 29.69
N MET A 119 -3.84 2.84 29.51
CA MET A 119 -5.04 3.16 28.74
C MET A 119 -5.94 4.14 29.48
#